data_AF-A0A2N0LTW9-F1
#
_entry.id   AF-A0A2N0LTW9-F1
#
_cell.length_a   1.000
_cell.length_b   1.000
_cell.length_c   1.000
_cell.angle_alpha   90.00
_cell.angle_beta   90.00
_cell.angle_gamma   90.00
#
_symmetry.space_group_name_H-M   'P 1'
#
loop_
_entity.id
_entity.type
_entity.pdbx_description
1 polymer ?
#
loop_
_entity_poly.entity_id
_entity_poly.type
_entity_poly.pdbx_seq_one_letter_code
_entity_poly.pdbx_strand_id
1 'polypeptide(L)'
;MSAPLLRIGIFLLLPIAALAFFLGAYFFFYRGGYEAPPPLDISFEHIVQPTSSKASFSEVPQIHEGTLLVDGVHRNEFTKEEISPLLAKIADRGYSIDIVGETARDGRFIRLRSDNPFDLFAQKLRQADSLAVILPNEPFSSKEADLVERFLAKGGRLLLIGDPTRDHDINSLAARFGVRFQPGYLYNTIEYDLNFQNIYVRDFRPDLLTQGIGQVVFYTAGSVKSSGPGLAYTDGNTRSTVVERVEQFFPMVKTSDDQVVAIGDMTFMVPPRNAILDNDRLISNIADFLTTGQRTFDLGDFPYFLGDNVEILLGSSTLIGQGTAAKALLTGLHKNSRIVGSEDIAQDTVYLGLYQDASDVAQYLEVNGIRVGDSLRTPFTPDLDKKGSGLMLFHKGPDRNVFVILGDTEGSITDMLDQLGSSAFRAGLVSDFVGVYRTP
;
A
#
# COMPACT_ATOMS: atom_id res chain seq x y z
N MET A 1 7.20 -75.72 -73.84
CA MET A 1 7.44 -74.28 -73.70
C MET A 1 6.35 -73.74 -72.77
N SER A 2 6.61 -73.73 -71.46
CA SER A 2 7.00 -72.52 -70.70
C SER A 2 5.75 -71.65 -70.46
N ALA A 3 4.97 -71.72 -69.37
CA ALA A 3 5.19 -71.88 -67.92
C ALA A 3 5.78 -70.68 -67.11
N PRO A 4 6.53 -69.69 -67.66
CA PRO A 4 6.97 -68.52 -66.90
C PRO A 4 6.01 -67.33 -67.05
N LEU A 5 5.17 -67.28 -68.11
CA LEU A 5 4.26 -66.16 -68.36
C LEU A 5 3.13 -66.05 -67.32
N LEU A 6 2.62 -67.18 -66.81
CA LEU A 6 1.53 -67.18 -65.80
C LEU A 6 2.02 -66.74 -64.41
N ARG A 7 3.27 -67.05 -64.04
CA ARG A 7 3.86 -66.62 -62.75
C ARG A 7 4.19 -65.13 -62.74
N ILE A 8 4.65 -64.59 -63.87
CA ILE A 8 4.93 -63.14 -64.01
C ILE A 8 3.63 -62.32 -63.94
N GLY A 9 2.53 -62.83 -64.51
CA GLY A 9 1.21 -62.16 -64.44
C GLY A 9 0.66 -62.03 -63.01
N ILE A 10 0.86 -63.05 -62.16
CA ILE A 10 0.44 -63.00 -60.74
C ILE A 10 1.31 -62.04 -59.93
N PHE A 11 2.63 -62.00 -60.19
CA PHE A 11 3.53 -61.05 -59.53
C PHE A 11 3.30 -59.58 -59.92
N LEU A 12 2.75 -59.32 -61.12
CA LEU A 12 2.37 -57.97 -61.56
C LEU A 12 0.97 -57.55 -61.10
N LEU A 13 0.10 -58.50 -60.75
CA LEU A 13 -1.27 -58.23 -60.31
C LEU A 13 -1.32 -57.47 -58.98
N LEU A 14 -0.43 -57.82 -58.05
CA LEU A 14 -0.35 -57.19 -56.73
C LEU A 14 0.10 -55.72 -56.79
N PRO A 15 1.17 -55.33 -57.52
CA PRO A 15 1.54 -53.93 -57.68
C PRO A 15 0.51 -53.13 -58.50
N ILE A 16 -0.15 -53.75 -59.49
CA ILE A 16 -1.23 -53.08 -60.25
C ILE A 16 -2.45 -52.82 -59.35
N ALA A 17 -2.86 -53.80 -58.55
CA ALA A 17 -3.96 -53.64 -57.59
C ALA A 17 -3.62 -52.60 -56.52
N ALA A 18 -2.38 -52.60 -56.01
CA ALA A 18 -1.90 -51.57 -55.09
C ALA A 18 -1.92 -50.18 -55.75
N LEU A 19 -1.42 -50.06 -56.98
CA LEU A 19 -1.43 -48.80 -57.73
C LEU A 19 -2.86 -48.29 -57.96
N ALA A 20 -3.79 -49.19 -58.35
CA ALA A 20 -5.19 -48.84 -58.54
C ALA A 20 -5.85 -48.40 -57.22
N PHE A 21 -5.55 -49.07 -56.10
CA PHE A 21 -6.02 -48.68 -54.78
C PHE A 21 -5.48 -47.31 -54.37
N PHE A 22 -4.18 -47.05 -54.53
CA PHE A 22 -3.56 -45.77 -54.18
C PHE A 22 -4.04 -44.63 -55.07
N LEU A 23 -4.24 -44.85 -56.37
CA LEU A 23 -4.85 -43.87 -57.26
C LEU A 23 -6.30 -43.59 -56.84
N GLY A 24 -7.09 -44.63 -56.57
CA GLY A 24 -8.45 -44.48 -56.06
C GLY A 24 -8.51 -43.71 -54.75
N ALA A 25 -7.65 -44.05 -53.79
CA ALA A 25 -7.54 -43.36 -52.51
C ALA A 25 -7.09 -41.90 -52.70
N TYR A 26 -6.14 -41.64 -53.58
CA TYR A 26 -5.68 -40.29 -53.88
C TYR A 26 -6.83 -39.42 -54.42
N PHE A 27 -7.56 -39.89 -55.43
CA PHE A 27 -8.71 -39.16 -55.98
C PHE A 27 -9.96 -39.15 -55.09
N PHE A 28 -10.04 -40.02 -54.07
CA PHE A 28 -11.13 -40.02 -53.09
C PHE A 28 -10.86 -39.05 -51.93
N PHE A 29 -9.66 -39.06 -51.35
CA PHE A 29 -9.29 -38.23 -50.21
C PHE A 29 -8.81 -36.83 -50.61
N TYR A 30 -8.20 -36.66 -51.78
CA TYR A 30 -7.73 -35.36 -52.29
C TYR A 30 -8.70 -34.79 -53.32
N ARG A 31 -9.98 -34.71 -52.96
CA ARG A 31 -11.00 -34.02 -53.75
C ARG A 31 -10.98 -32.53 -53.42
N GLY A 32 -10.33 -31.76 -54.29
CA GLY A 32 -10.23 -30.31 -54.18
C GLY A 32 -8.77 -29.87 -54.29
N GLY A 33 -8.52 -28.93 -55.21
CA GLY A 33 -7.28 -28.16 -55.17
C GLY A 33 -7.37 -27.14 -54.05
N TYR A 34 -6.24 -26.85 -53.41
CA TYR A 34 -6.15 -25.63 -52.61
C TYR A 34 -6.23 -24.43 -53.57
N GLU A 35 -7.40 -23.83 -53.69
CA GLU A 35 -7.53 -22.50 -54.27
C GLU A 35 -7.10 -21.51 -53.20
N ALA A 36 -5.86 -21.03 -53.31
CA ALA A 36 -5.41 -19.93 -52.48
C ALA A 36 -6.39 -18.76 -52.69
N PRO A 37 -6.89 -18.13 -51.62
CA PRO A 37 -7.62 -16.88 -51.78
C PRO A 37 -6.73 -15.89 -52.55
N PRO A 38 -7.32 -15.03 -53.40
CA PRO A 38 -6.55 -14.03 -54.12
C PRO A 38 -5.72 -13.20 -53.12
N PRO A 39 -4.52 -12.76 -53.50
CA PRO A 39 -3.71 -11.90 -52.63
C PRO A 39 -4.54 -10.70 -52.21
N LEU A 40 -4.58 -10.39 -50.90
CA LEU A 40 -5.15 -9.13 -50.45
C LEU A 40 -4.29 -8.00 -51.02
N ASP A 41 -4.91 -7.15 -51.84
CA ASP A 41 -4.32 -5.89 -52.27
C ASP A 41 -4.43 -4.88 -51.12
N ILE A 42 -3.44 -4.91 -50.23
CA ILE A 42 -3.35 -3.98 -49.10
C ILE A 42 -2.73 -2.70 -49.62
N SER A 43 -3.56 -1.67 -49.82
CA SER A 43 -3.07 -0.33 -50.14
C SER A 43 -2.25 0.22 -48.96
N PHE A 44 -0.93 0.13 -49.04
CA PHE A 44 -0.01 0.60 -47.99
C PHE A 44 -0.23 2.06 -47.60
N GLU A 45 -0.72 2.88 -48.54
CA GLU A 45 -1.08 4.29 -48.34
C GLU A 45 -2.24 4.49 -47.35
N HIS A 46 -3.07 3.48 -47.13
CA HIS A 46 -4.21 3.52 -46.21
C HIS A 46 -3.90 2.90 -44.84
N ILE A 47 -2.69 2.37 -44.63
CA ILE A 47 -2.28 1.84 -43.33
C ILE A 47 -1.95 3.02 -42.42
N VAL A 48 -2.92 3.44 -41.62
CA VAL A 48 -2.71 4.41 -40.52
C VAL A 48 -2.33 3.64 -39.27
N GLN A 49 -1.21 4.00 -38.63
CA GLN A 49 -0.89 3.43 -37.32
C GLN A 49 -1.93 3.92 -36.31
N PRO A 50 -2.62 3.00 -35.60
CA PRO A 50 -3.55 3.40 -34.58
C PRO A 50 -2.77 4.03 -33.41
N THR A 51 -3.27 5.14 -32.88
CA THR A 51 -2.65 5.87 -31.77
C THR A 51 -3.65 6.03 -30.64
N SER A 52 -3.18 5.87 -29.41
CA SER A 52 -3.98 6.16 -28.22
C SER A 52 -4.17 7.68 -28.07
N SER A 53 -5.36 8.08 -27.61
CA SER A 53 -5.65 9.49 -27.33
C SER A 53 -5.01 9.91 -26.00
N LYS A 54 -4.28 11.03 -26.02
CA LYS A 54 -3.66 11.63 -24.84
C LYS A 54 -4.52 12.78 -24.34
N ALA A 55 -4.63 12.92 -23.02
CA ALA A 55 -5.22 14.11 -22.41
C ALA A 55 -4.12 14.89 -21.69
N SER A 56 -4.21 16.22 -21.72
CA SER A 56 -3.42 17.08 -20.85
C SER A 56 -4.21 17.35 -19.58
N PHE A 57 -3.65 17.00 -18.43
CA PHE A 57 -4.20 17.33 -17.12
C PHE A 57 -3.19 18.21 -16.37
N SER A 58 -3.69 19.23 -15.70
CA SER A 58 -2.90 20.13 -14.87
C SER A 58 -3.69 20.43 -13.61
N GLU A 59 -3.01 20.40 -12.48
CA GLU A 59 -3.58 20.57 -11.15
C GLU A 59 -2.70 21.49 -10.31
N VAL A 60 -3.29 22.07 -9.27
CA VAL A 60 -2.56 22.73 -8.19
C VAL A 60 -2.98 22.01 -6.91
N PRO A 61 -2.16 21.08 -6.39
CA PRO A 61 -2.53 20.27 -5.23
C PRO A 61 -2.55 21.11 -3.95
N GLN A 62 -3.34 20.67 -2.98
CA GLN A 62 -3.22 21.17 -1.61
C GLN A 62 -2.02 20.51 -0.93
N ILE A 63 -1.25 21.32 -0.20
CA ILE A 63 -0.06 20.85 0.51
C ILE A 63 -0.46 20.40 1.90
N HIS A 64 -0.09 19.16 2.23
CA HIS A 64 -0.29 18.52 3.52
C HIS A 64 1.02 17.85 3.96
N GLU A 65 1.29 17.85 5.26
CA GLU A 65 2.37 17.05 5.83
C GLU A 65 1.85 15.64 6.13
N GLY A 66 2.70 14.65 5.91
CA GLY A 66 2.40 13.25 6.17
C GLY A 66 3.38 12.33 5.46
N THR A 67 3.26 11.02 5.70
CA THR A 67 4.15 10.02 5.13
C THR A 67 3.37 8.89 4.45
N LEU A 68 3.67 8.65 3.18
CA LEU A 68 3.31 7.42 2.48
C LEU A 68 4.42 6.39 2.73
N LEU A 69 4.04 5.22 3.24
CA LEU A 69 4.87 4.03 3.21
C LEU A 69 4.55 3.18 1.98
N VAL A 70 5.56 2.84 1.19
CA VAL A 70 5.45 1.86 0.10
C VAL A 70 6.10 0.57 0.54
N ASP A 71 5.36 -0.53 0.47
CA ASP A 71 5.87 -1.86 0.74
C ASP A 71 6.83 -2.32 -0.35
N GLY A 72 8.02 -2.72 0.08
CA GLY A 72 9.04 -3.42 -0.70
C GLY A 72 9.63 -4.62 0.06
N VAL A 73 9.09 -4.95 1.24
CA VAL A 73 9.58 -6.06 2.09
C VAL A 73 9.21 -7.40 1.47
N HIS A 74 8.06 -7.45 0.80
CA HIS A 74 7.46 -8.65 0.23
C HIS A 74 7.91 -8.90 -1.21
N ARG A 75 9.11 -8.44 -1.59
CA ARG A 75 9.72 -8.62 -2.92
C ARG A 75 8.78 -8.24 -4.06
N ASN A 76 8.19 -7.07 -3.90
CA ASN A 76 7.14 -6.59 -4.76
C ASN A 76 7.60 -6.53 -6.23
N GLU A 77 6.76 -7.00 -7.17
CA GLU A 77 7.10 -7.13 -8.60
C GLU A 77 6.89 -5.81 -9.38
N PHE A 78 7.54 -4.73 -8.92
CA PHE A 78 7.60 -3.45 -9.62
C PHE A 78 8.94 -2.73 -9.38
N THR A 79 9.25 -1.73 -10.20
CA THR A 79 10.36 -0.79 -9.94
C THR A 79 9.85 0.62 -9.63
N LYS A 80 10.68 1.42 -8.94
CA LYS A 80 10.32 2.80 -8.56
C LYS A 80 9.96 3.67 -9.77
N GLU A 81 10.60 3.43 -10.91
CA GLU A 81 10.37 4.17 -12.15
C GLU A 81 8.96 3.92 -12.69
N GLU A 82 8.42 2.71 -12.55
CA GLU A 82 7.09 2.34 -13.00
C GLU A 82 5.99 3.09 -12.27
N ILE A 83 6.18 3.33 -10.96
CA ILE A 83 5.23 4.07 -10.12
C ILE A 83 5.60 5.55 -9.97
N SER A 84 6.62 6.03 -10.68
CA SER A 84 7.11 7.41 -10.55
C SER A 84 6.05 8.49 -10.77
N PRO A 85 5.04 8.33 -11.66
CA PRO A 85 3.98 9.32 -11.79
C PRO A 85 3.14 9.47 -10.53
N LEU A 86 2.84 8.36 -9.84
CA LEU A 86 2.13 8.41 -8.55
C LEU A 86 2.99 9.07 -7.48
N LEU A 87 4.27 8.68 -7.37
CA LEU A 87 5.19 9.25 -6.38
C LEU A 87 5.38 10.76 -6.58
N ALA A 88 5.46 11.23 -7.83
CA ALA A 88 5.56 12.66 -8.13
C ALA A 88 4.33 13.42 -7.61
N LYS A 89 3.11 12.93 -7.88
CA LYS A 89 1.88 13.58 -7.43
C LYS A 89 1.72 13.60 -5.90
N ILE A 90 2.27 12.61 -5.21
CA ILE A 90 2.29 12.56 -3.74
C ILE A 90 3.31 13.55 -3.19
N ALA A 91 4.50 13.64 -3.78
CA ALA A 91 5.52 14.61 -3.41
C ALA A 91 5.05 16.05 -3.65
N ASP A 92 4.34 16.32 -4.74
CA ASP A 92 3.75 17.64 -5.04
C ASP A 92 2.71 18.08 -4.00
N ARG A 93 2.14 17.13 -3.24
CA ARG A 93 1.23 17.37 -2.11
C ARG A 93 1.96 17.58 -0.78
N GLY A 94 3.30 17.55 -0.76
CA GLY A 94 4.12 17.74 0.44
C GLY A 94 4.34 16.49 1.30
N TYR A 95 3.83 15.33 0.88
CA TYR A 95 4.03 14.08 1.60
C TYR A 95 5.46 13.55 1.43
N SER A 96 6.02 13.06 2.55
CA SER A 96 7.22 12.25 2.54
C SER A 96 6.91 10.85 2.02
N ILE A 97 7.82 10.27 1.24
CA ILE A 97 7.68 8.93 0.68
C ILE A 97 8.79 8.06 1.23
N ASP A 98 8.41 7.05 2.01
CA ASP A 98 9.32 6.03 2.52
C ASP A 98 9.04 4.70 1.82
N ILE A 99 10.08 4.06 1.31
CA ILE A 99 9.97 2.75 0.66
C ILE A 99 10.72 1.75 1.53
N VAL A 100 9.98 0.86 2.19
CA VAL A 100 10.57 -0.12 3.10
C VAL A 100 10.92 -1.40 2.35
N GLY A 101 12.21 -1.64 2.15
CA GLY A 101 12.69 -2.82 1.43
C GLY A 101 14.14 -2.65 0.99
N GLU A 102 14.67 -3.67 0.30
CA GLU A 102 15.99 -3.63 -0.31
C GLU A 102 15.83 -3.88 -1.81
N THR A 103 16.51 -3.10 -2.64
CA THR A 103 16.48 -3.25 -4.10
C THR A 103 17.82 -3.73 -4.64
N ALA A 104 17.79 -4.60 -5.64
CA ALA A 104 18.97 -4.93 -6.43
C ALA A 104 19.41 -3.74 -7.32
N ARG A 105 20.55 -3.89 -8.01
CA ARG A 105 21.11 -2.85 -8.90
C ARG A 105 20.19 -2.49 -10.07
N ASP A 106 19.31 -3.40 -10.46
CA ASP A 106 18.33 -3.23 -11.52
C ASP A 106 16.99 -2.65 -11.02
N GLY A 107 16.92 -2.23 -9.75
CA GLY A 107 15.75 -1.56 -9.17
C GLY A 107 14.66 -2.49 -8.65
N ARG A 108 14.79 -3.82 -8.83
CA ARG A 108 13.81 -4.79 -8.32
C ARG A 108 13.99 -5.07 -6.84
N PHE A 109 12.88 -5.26 -6.13
CA PHE A 109 12.92 -5.63 -4.72
C PHE A 109 13.48 -7.04 -4.52
N ILE A 110 14.39 -7.15 -3.57
CA ILE A 110 15.00 -8.42 -3.15
C ILE A 110 14.63 -8.70 -1.71
N ARG A 111 14.85 -9.94 -1.28
CA ARG A 111 14.60 -10.35 0.10
C ARG A 111 15.44 -9.48 1.04
N LEU A 112 14.76 -8.82 1.98
CA LEU A 112 15.39 -7.95 2.96
C LEU A 112 16.40 -8.72 3.82
N ARG A 113 17.63 -8.23 3.91
CA ARG A 113 18.69 -8.78 4.78
C ARG A 113 18.58 -8.24 6.21
N SER A 114 17.42 -8.41 6.82
CA SER A 114 17.18 -8.04 8.22
C SER A 114 16.97 -9.30 9.06
N ASP A 115 17.51 -9.30 10.28
CA ASP A 115 17.25 -10.37 11.26
C ASP A 115 15.78 -10.37 11.70
N ASN A 116 15.09 -9.23 11.59
CA ASN A 116 13.66 -9.11 11.87
C ASN A 116 12.95 -8.12 10.90
N PRO A 117 12.54 -8.59 9.71
CA PRO A 117 11.80 -7.79 8.74
C PRO A 117 10.48 -7.23 9.27
N PHE A 118 9.79 -8.01 10.12
CA PHE A 118 8.53 -7.62 10.73
C PHE A 118 8.68 -6.37 11.61
N ASP A 119 9.70 -6.33 12.47
CA ASP A 119 9.92 -5.18 13.36
C ASP A 119 10.23 -3.91 12.58
N LEU A 120 11.01 -4.01 11.49
CA LEU A 120 11.28 -2.88 10.60
C LEU A 120 9.97 -2.39 9.95
N PHE A 121 9.20 -3.30 9.34
CA PHE A 121 7.92 -2.94 8.72
C PHE A 121 6.97 -2.30 9.74
N ALA A 122 6.87 -2.86 10.95
CA ALA A 122 6.06 -2.33 12.05
C ALA A 122 6.55 -0.97 12.54
N GLN A 123 7.85 -0.72 12.55
CA GLN A 123 8.41 0.58 12.89
C GLN A 123 8.07 1.61 11.82
N LYS A 124 8.26 1.28 10.55
CA LYS A 124 8.00 2.19 9.42
C LYS A 124 6.52 2.51 9.25
N LEU A 125 5.65 1.50 9.35
CA LEU A 125 4.20 1.68 9.22
C LEU A 125 3.64 2.59 10.34
N ARG A 126 4.27 2.57 11.52
CA ARG A 126 3.90 3.46 12.62
C ARG A 126 4.18 4.93 12.33
N GLN A 127 5.11 5.25 11.44
CA GLN A 127 5.44 6.63 11.04
C GLN A 127 4.57 7.11 9.87
N ALA A 128 3.82 6.21 9.26
CA ALA A 128 3.06 6.49 8.05
C ALA A 128 1.63 6.91 8.35
N ASP A 129 1.04 7.64 7.40
CA ASP A 129 -0.37 7.99 7.33
C ASP A 129 -1.11 7.12 6.31
N SER A 130 -0.38 6.66 5.29
CA SER A 130 -0.88 5.77 4.26
C SER A 130 0.11 4.67 3.91
N LEU A 131 -0.41 3.54 3.44
CA LEU A 131 0.34 2.38 3.01
C LEU A 131 -0.05 2.02 1.57
N ALA A 132 0.94 1.86 0.70
CA ALA A 132 0.77 1.28 -0.63
C ALA A 132 1.42 -0.11 -0.68
N VAL A 133 0.62 -1.13 -0.99
CA VAL A 133 1.06 -2.50 -1.24
C VAL A 133 0.75 -2.84 -2.70
N ILE A 134 1.81 -2.90 -3.49
CA ILE A 134 1.73 -3.10 -4.94
C ILE A 134 2.43 -4.42 -5.25
N LEU A 135 1.72 -5.39 -5.84
CA LEU A 135 2.29 -6.64 -6.33
C LEU A 135 3.24 -7.39 -5.36
N PRO A 136 2.88 -7.59 -4.07
CA PRO A 136 3.74 -8.32 -3.13
C PRO A 136 3.92 -9.76 -3.61
N ASN A 137 5.14 -10.23 -3.80
CA ASN A 137 5.46 -11.59 -4.28
C ASN A 137 5.72 -12.59 -3.15
N GLU A 138 5.74 -12.12 -1.90
CA GLU A 138 5.72 -12.95 -0.72
C GLU A 138 4.44 -12.67 0.08
N PRO A 139 3.80 -13.70 0.66
CA PRO A 139 2.53 -13.52 1.36
C PRO A 139 2.74 -12.79 2.69
N PHE A 140 1.81 -11.90 3.03
CA PHE A 140 1.72 -11.29 4.35
C PHE A 140 1.38 -12.37 5.38
N SER A 141 2.12 -12.40 6.48
CA SER A 141 1.78 -13.22 7.64
C SER A 141 0.55 -12.68 8.37
N SER A 142 -0.11 -13.52 9.17
CA SER A 142 -1.24 -13.07 10.00
C SER A 142 -0.88 -11.92 10.93
N LYS A 143 0.35 -11.91 11.48
CA LYS A 143 0.83 -10.83 12.35
C LYS A 143 0.96 -9.50 11.61
N GLU A 144 1.39 -9.53 10.36
CA GLU A 144 1.49 -8.32 9.52
C GLU A 144 0.11 -7.83 9.10
N ALA A 145 -0.79 -8.74 8.71
CA ALA A 145 -2.17 -8.37 8.41
C ALA A 145 -2.88 -7.74 9.63
N ASP A 146 -2.67 -8.28 10.84
CA ASP A 146 -3.20 -7.70 12.09
C ASP A 146 -2.61 -6.32 12.39
N LEU A 147 -1.34 -6.11 12.04
CA LEU A 147 -0.69 -4.82 12.19
C LEU A 147 -1.28 -3.79 11.21
N VAL A 148 -1.51 -4.15 9.95
CA VAL A 148 -2.14 -3.27 8.96
C VAL A 148 -3.60 -2.98 9.35
N GLU A 149 -4.33 -3.96 9.88
CA GLU A 149 -5.70 -3.74 10.40
C GLU A 149 -5.72 -2.70 11.53
N ARG A 150 -4.80 -2.80 12.50
CA ARG A 150 -4.68 -1.77 13.56
C ARG A 150 -4.27 -0.41 13.01
N PHE A 151 -3.43 -0.37 11.99
CA PHE A 151 -3.04 0.87 11.30
C PHE A 151 -4.26 1.54 10.66
N LEU A 152 -5.13 0.79 9.98
CA LEU A 152 -6.38 1.30 9.43
C LEU A 152 -7.36 1.74 10.53
N ALA A 153 -7.48 0.99 11.62
CA ALA A 153 -8.32 1.37 12.76
C ALA A 153 -7.96 2.74 13.36
N LYS A 154 -6.70 3.18 13.19
CA LYS A 154 -6.21 4.51 13.58
C LYS A 154 -6.43 5.60 12.53
N GLY A 155 -7.17 5.34 11.46
CA GLY A 155 -7.44 6.33 10.40
C GLY A 155 -6.46 6.28 9.22
N GLY A 156 -5.57 5.28 9.17
CA GLY A 156 -4.67 5.08 8.03
C GLY A 156 -5.43 4.78 6.73
N ARG A 157 -4.76 5.00 5.58
CA ARG A 157 -5.27 4.65 4.24
C ARG A 157 -4.45 3.52 3.64
N LEU A 158 -5.09 2.62 2.90
CA LEU A 158 -4.42 1.51 2.22
C LEU A 158 -4.76 1.49 0.72
N LEU A 159 -3.72 1.47 -0.11
CA LEU A 159 -3.80 1.19 -1.53
C LEU A 159 -3.26 -0.21 -1.81
N LEU A 160 -4.07 -1.04 -2.46
CA LEU A 160 -3.73 -2.38 -2.91
C LEU A 160 -3.73 -2.40 -4.45
N ILE A 161 -2.61 -2.77 -5.07
CA ILE A 161 -2.54 -2.89 -6.53
C ILE A 161 -2.05 -4.28 -6.92
N GLY A 162 -2.92 -5.00 -7.64
CA GLY A 162 -2.59 -6.25 -8.33
C GLY A 162 -2.45 -6.02 -9.83
N ASP A 163 -1.91 -7.01 -10.54
CA ASP A 163 -1.78 -6.98 -12.00
C ASP A 163 -1.70 -8.44 -12.48
N PRO A 164 -2.67 -8.94 -13.27
CA PRO A 164 -2.69 -10.34 -13.72
C PRO A 164 -1.48 -10.76 -14.55
N THR A 165 -0.69 -9.82 -15.05
CA THR A 165 0.50 -10.11 -15.86
C THR A 165 1.74 -10.40 -15.02
N ARG A 166 1.66 -10.26 -13.69
CA ARG A 166 2.78 -10.42 -12.76
C ARG A 166 2.39 -11.31 -11.58
N ASP A 167 3.35 -12.08 -11.10
CA ASP A 167 3.14 -12.93 -9.92
C ASP A 167 2.99 -12.06 -8.66
N HIS A 168 1.98 -12.37 -7.84
CA HIS A 168 1.75 -11.69 -6.57
C HIS A 168 0.85 -12.49 -5.62
N ASP A 169 1.09 -12.35 -4.32
CA ASP A 169 0.34 -12.90 -3.20
C ASP A 169 -0.55 -11.87 -2.50
N ILE A 170 -0.99 -10.81 -3.21
CA ILE A 170 -1.76 -9.69 -2.64
C ILE A 170 -3.01 -10.09 -1.83
N ASN A 171 -3.62 -11.22 -2.20
CA ASN A 171 -4.80 -11.75 -1.50
C ASN A 171 -4.50 -12.21 -0.06
N SER A 172 -3.23 -12.46 0.30
CA SER A 172 -2.79 -12.73 1.68
C SER A 172 -3.11 -11.58 2.64
N LEU A 173 -3.07 -10.33 2.13
CA LEU A 173 -3.46 -9.13 2.87
C LEU A 173 -4.89 -8.69 2.54
N ALA A 174 -5.25 -8.62 1.25
CA ALA A 174 -6.52 -8.05 0.80
C ALA A 174 -7.75 -8.75 1.41
N ALA A 175 -7.68 -10.07 1.60
CA ALA A 175 -8.77 -10.86 2.17
C ALA A 175 -9.16 -10.42 3.59
N ARG A 176 -8.21 -9.86 4.37
CA ARG A 176 -8.47 -9.31 5.72
C ARG A 176 -9.48 -8.19 5.70
N PHE A 177 -9.53 -7.44 4.59
CA PHE A 177 -10.38 -6.26 4.40
C PHE A 177 -11.60 -6.55 3.51
N GLY A 178 -11.92 -7.82 3.29
CA GLY A 178 -13.04 -8.23 2.43
C GLY A 178 -12.83 -7.91 0.96
N VAL A 179 -11.58 -7.73 0.53
CA VAL A 179 -11.18 -7.52 -0.87
C VAL A 179 -10.57 -8.81 -1.43
N ARG A 180 -10.87 -9.12 -2.68
CA ARG A 180 -10.33 -10.28 -3.39
C ARG A 180 -10.02 -9.96 -4.84
N PHE A 181 -8.74 -10.04 -5.19
CA PHE A 181 -8.27 -10.03 -6.56
C PHE A 181 -8.59 -11.38 -7.21
N GLN A 182 -9.39 -11.37 -8.27
CA GLN A 182 -9.75 -12.58 -8.98
C GLN A 182 -8.61 -13.01 -9.92
N PRO A 183 -8.44 -14.32 -10.15
CA PRO A 183 -7.49 -14.78 -11.15
C PRO A 183 -7.93 -14.38 -12.56
N GLY A 184 -6.99 -14.38 -13.50
CA GLY A 184 -7.24 -14.03 -14.90
C GLY A 184 -7.32 -12.52 -15.14
N TYR A 185 -7.60 -12.15 -16.39
CA TYR A 185 -7.67 -10.77 -16.84
C TYR A 185 -8.99 -10.49 -17.57
N LEU A 186 -9.28 -9.21 -17.71
CA LEU A 186 -10.42 -8.66 -18.41
C LEU A 186 -10.02 -8.27 -19.83
N TYR A 187 -10.94 -8.47 -20.77
CA TYR A 187 -10.74 -8.12 -22.16
C TYR A 187 -12.06 -7.71 -22.81
N ASN A 188 -11.98 -6.88 -23.86
CA ASN A 188 -13.12 -6.42 -24.64
C ASN A 188 -12.75 -6.48 -26.11
N THR A 189 -13.53 -7.20 -26.91
CA THR A 189 -13.26 -7.38 -28.36
C THR A 189 -14.06 -6.43 -29.24
N ILE A 190 -14.81 -5.50 -28.64
CA ILE A 190 -15.68 -4.54 -29.34
C ILE A 190 -15.09 -3.14 -29.24
N GLU A 191 -14.82 -2.65 -28.03
CA GLU A 191 -14.21 -1.34 -27.78
C GLU A 191 -13.00 -1.48 -26.85
N TYR A 192 -11.83 -1.09 -27.34
CA TYR A 192 -10.56 -1.25 -26.63
C TYR A 192 -9.48 -0.30 -27.16
N ASP A 193 -8.45 -0.05 -26.36
CA ASP A 193 -7.33 0.80 -26.74
C ASP A 193 -6.21 0.00 -27.42
N LEU A 194 -6.17 0.02 -28.76
CA LEU A 194 -5.17 -0.65 -29.62
C LEU A 194 -5.15 -2.19 -29.55
N ASN A 195 -5.33 -2.78 -28.37
CA ASN A 195 -5.33 -4.20 -28.06
C ASN A 195 -6.57 -4.53 -27.22
N PHE A 196 -7.25 -5.63 -27.53
CA PHE A 196 -8.48 -6.08 -26.86
C PHE A 196 -8.32 -6.33 -25.35
N GLN A 197 -7.10 -6.45 -24.83
CA GLN A 197 -6.83 -6.53 -23.39
C GLN A 197 -6.80 -5.17 -22.69
N ASN A 198 -6.72 -4.07 -23.45
CA ASN A 198 -6.70 -2.72 -22.91
C ASN A 198 -8.13 -2.16 -22.92
N ILE A 199 -8.83 -2.35 -21.81
CA ILE A 199 -10.24 -2.05 -21.71
C ILE A 199 -10.48 -0.56 -21.40
N TYR A 200 -11.51 0.01 -22.01
CA TYR A 200 -12.03 1.30 -21.61
C TYR A 200 -12.98 1.16 -20.43
N VAL A 201 -12.88 2.07 -19.46
CA VAL A 201 -13.84 2.18 -18.36
C VAL A 201 -14.38 3.60 -18.30
N ARG A 202 -15.72 3.71 -18.28
CA ARG A 202 -16.46 4.98 -18.41
C ARG A 202 -17.54 5.16 -17.35
N ASP A 203 -17.91 4.08 -16.67
CA ASP A 203 -18.94 4.09 -15.64
C ASP A 203 -18.25 3.98 -14.28
N PHE A 204 -18.53 4.96 -13.42
CA PHE A 204 -17.88 5.15 -12.14
C PHE A 204 -18.89 5.52 -11.08
N ARG A 205 -18.72 4.97 -9.89
CA ARG A 205 -19.47 5.41 -8.72
C ARG A 205 -18.97 6.81 -8.35
N PRO A 206 -19.84 7.78 -8.02
CA PRO A 206 -19.41 9.07 -7.50
C PRO A 206 -18.55 8.89 -6.24
N ASP A 207 -17.31 9.36 -6.29
CA ASP A 207 -16.30 9.28 -5.23
C ASP A 207 -15.22 10.34 -5.49
N LEU A 208 -14.40 10.65 -4.48
CA LEU A 208 -13.22 11.50 -4.67
C LEU A 208 -12.25 10.87 -5.70
N LEU A 209 -12.12 9.54 -5.66
CA LEU A 209 -11.25 8.78 -6.58
C LEU A 209 -11.65 8.87 -8.05
N THR A 210 -12.94 9.10 -8.33
CA THR A 210 -13.51 9.10 -9.69
C THR A 210 -13.92 10.50 -10.15
N GLN A 211 -13.63 11.53 -9.34
CA GLN A 211 -14.08 12.88 -9.59
C GLN A 211 -13.51 13.43 -10.91
N GLY A 212 -14.44 13.76 -11.81
CA GLY A 212 -14.18 14.35 -13.13
C GLY A 212 -13.38 13.45 -14.08
N ILE A 213 -13.39 12.15 -13.81
CA ILE A 213 -12.97 11.13 -14.78
C ILE A 213 -14.15 10.88 -15.71
N GLY A 214 -13.92 11.03 -17.02
CA GLY A 214 -14.87 10.61 -18.05
C GLY A 214 -14.55 9.22 -18.58
N GLN A 215 -13.27 8.95 -18.84
CA GLN A 215 -12.83 7.66 -19.39
C GLN A 215 -11.36 7.37 -19.07
N VAL A 216 -11.09 6.15 -18.61
CA VAL A 216 -9.72 5.63 -18.38
C VAL A 216 -9.46 4.39 -19.22
N VAL A 217 -8.17 4.05 -19.33
CA VAL A 217 -7.71 2.78 -19.93
C VAL A 217 -6.99 1.98 -18.87
N PHE A 218 -7.43 0.74 -18.67
CA PHE A 218 -6.66 -0.26 -17.93
C PHE A 218 -6.10 -1.31 -18.88
N TYR A 219 -4.90 -1.82 -18.59
CA TYR A 219 -4.08 -2.64 -19.48
C TYR A 219 -3.95 -4.05 -18.91
N THR A 220 -4.72 -4.99 -19.48
CA THR A 220 -4.78 -6.40 -18.99
C THR A 220 -5.23 -6.49 -17.53
N ALA A 221 -6.18 -5.62 -17.15
CA ALA A 221 -6.69 -5.53 -15.77
C ALA A 221 -7.32 -6.81 -15.27
N GLY A 222 -7.13 -7.10 -13.99
CA GLY A 222 -7.89 -8.09 -13.24
C GLY A 222 -9.23 -7.55 -12.76
N SER A 223 -10.14 -8.45 -12.40
CA SER A 223 -11.36 -8.09 -11.66
C SER A 223 -11.11 -8.21 -10.16
N VAL A 224 -11.60 -7.23 -9.40
CA VAL A 224 -11.51 -7.17 -7.94
C VAL A 224 -12.93 -7.25 -7.37
N LYS A 225 -13.13 -8.13 -6.38
CA LYS A 225 -14.37 -8.21 -5.61
C LYS A 225 -14.16 -7.58 -4.25
N SER A 226 -15.17 -6.90 -3.74
CA SER A 226 -15.20 -6.33 -2.40
C SER A 226 -16.52 -6.62 -1.70
N SER A 227 -16.53 -6.54 -0.37
CA SER A 227 -17.76 -6.48 0.43
C SER A 227 -18.55 -5.19 0.21
N GLY A 228 -17.87 -4.09 -0.15
CA GLY A 228 -18.47 -2.82 -0.54
C GLY A 228 -18.82 -2.72 -2.03
N PRO A 229 -19.46 -1.62 -2.47
CA PRO A 229 -19.80 -1.41 -3.87
C PRO A 229 -18.54 -1.25 -4.73
N GLY A 230 -18.61 -1.66 -5.99
CA GLY A 230 -17.59 -1.34 -6.98
C GLY A 230 -17.37 0.17 -7.12
N LEU A 231 -16.19 0.56 -7.61
CA LEU A 231 -15.86 1.97 -7.85
C LEU A 231 -15.79 2.29 -9.35
N ALA A 232 -15.27 1.35 -10.14
CA ALA A 232 -15.24 1.43 -11.59
C ALA A 232 -15.92 0.20 -12.20
N TYR A 233 -16.80 0.44 -13.18
CA TYR A 233 -17.70 -0.58 -13.74
C TYR A 233 -17.36 -0.84 -15.20
N THR A 234 -17.12 -2.11 -15.54
CA THR A 234 -16.95 -2.52 -16.93
C THR A 234 -18.26 -2.50 -17.71
N ASP A 235 -18.16 -2.33 -19.03
CA ASP A 235 -19.31 -2.41 -19.92
C ASP A 235 -19.79 -3.86 -20.13
N GLY A 236 -20.93 -4.03 -20.81
CA GLY A 236 -21.51 -5.34 -21.09
C GLY A 236 -20.75 -6.18 -22.12
N ASN A 237 -19.72 -5.65 -22.78
CA ASN A 237 -18.90 -6.35 -23.77
C ASN A 237 -17.60 -6.88 -23.18
N THR A 238 -17.23 -6.40 -22.00
CA THR A 238 -16.07 -6.87 -21.26
C THR A 238 -16.30 -8.29 -20.74
N ARG A 239 -15.28 -9.12 -20.86
CA ARG A 239 -15.27 -10.53 -20.46
C ARG A 239 -14.06 -10.82 -19.59
N SER A 240 -14.16 -11.88 -18.80
CA SER A 240 -13.04 -12.42 -18.02
C SER A 240 -12.52 -13.69 -18.70
N THR A 241 -11.23 -13.97 -18.58
CA THR A 241 -10.65 -15.24 -19.04
C THR A 241 -10.99 -16.44 -18.15
N VAL A 242 -11.51 -16.21 -16.94
CA VAL A 242 -11.85 -17.29 -15.99
C VAL A 242 -13.32 -17.35 -15.62
N VAL A 243 -14.07 -16.25 -15.78
CA VAL A 243 -15.51 -16.21 -15.52
C VAL A 243 -16.26 -16.24 -16.85
N GLU A 244 -16.91 -17.37 -17.14
CA GLU A 244 -17.69 -17.56 -18.37
C GLU A 244 -19.05 -16.84 -18.35
N ARG A 245 -19.59 -16.58 -17.14
CA ARG A 245 -20.87 -15.89 -17.00
C ARG A 245 -20.71 -14.42 -17.40
N VAL A 246 -21.70 -13.91 -18.12
CA VAL A 246 -21.85 -12.46 -18.34
C VAL A 246 -22.28 -11.82 -17.02
N GLU A 247 -21.32 -11.21 -16.32
CA GLU A 247 -21.52 -10.38 -15.15
C GLU A 247 -20.74 -9.07 -15.31
N GLN A 248 -21.06 -8.08 -14.47
CA GLN A 248 -20.30 -6.84 -14.42
C GLN A 248 -19.01 -7.07 -13.60
N PHE A 249 -17.86 -6.71 -14.16
CA PHE A 249 -16.56 -6.80 -13.50
C PHE A 249 -16.09 -5.43 -13.01
N PHE A 250 -15.23 -5.43 -11.99
CA PHE A 250 -14.73 -4.21 -11.36
C PHE A 250 -13.19 -4.21 -11.37
N PRO A 251 -12.53 -3.39 -12.20
CA PRO A 251 -11.08 -3.24 -12.14
C PRO A 251 -10.63 -2.40 -10.94
N MET A 252 -11.54 -1.63 -10.34
CA MET A 252 -11.27 -0.84 -9.15
C MET A 252 -12.45 -0.90 -8.17
N VAL A 253 -12.13 -1.10 -6.89
CA VAL A 253 -13.09 -1.12 -5.78
C VAL A 253 -12.58 -0.29 -4.61
N LYS A 254 -13.50 0.15 -3.75
CA LYS A 254 -13.21 0.81 -2.49
C LYS A 254 -14.08 0.19 -1.40
N THR A 255 -13.47 -0.12 -0.26
CA THR A 255 -14.18 -0.69 0.90
C THR A 255 -15.18 0.31 1.47
N SER A 256 -16.19 -0.19 2.19
CA SER A 256 -17.28 0.63 2.74
C SER A 256 -16.87 1.57 3.87
N ASP A 257 -15.74 1.30 4.52
CA ASP A 257 -15.11 2.18 5.51
C ASP A 257 -14.34 3.34 4.86
N ASP A 258 -14.30 3.41 3.52
CA ASP A 258 -13.56 4.36 2.73
C ASP A 258 -12.03 4.33 2.95
N GLN A 259 -11.47 3.32 3.61
CA GLN A 259 -10.04 3.30 3.97
C GLN A 259 -9.15 2.47 3.03
N VAL A 260 -9.74 1.54 2.27
CA VAL A 260 -8.99 0.65 1.36
C VAL A 260 -9.45 0.85 -0.07
N VAL A 261 -8.50 1.10 -0.97
CA VAL A 261 -8.70 1.11 -2.42
C VAL A 261 -7.94 -0.05 -3.01
N ALA A 262 -8.58 -0.79 -3.91
CA ALA A 262 -7.96 -1.91 -4.60
C ALA A 262 -8.14 -1.79 -6.11
N ILE A 263 -7.03 -1.90 -6.85
CA ILE A 263 -6.97 -1.72 -8.31
C ILE A 263 -6.30 -2.95 -8.93
N GLY A 264 -6.99 -3.61 -9.86
CA GLY A 264 -6.53 -4.82 -10.54
C GLY A 264 -5.58 -4.59 -11.71
N ASP A 265 -5.02 -3.39 -11.84
CA ASP A 265 -4.05 -3.03 -12.87
C ASP A 265 -3.05 -2.02 -12.29
N MET A 266 -1.76 -2.31 -12.41
CA MET A 266 -0.69 -1.34 -12.12
C MET A 266 -0.29 -0.56 -13.38
N THR A 267 -0.42 -1.19 -14.53
CA THR A 267 0.16 -0.76 -15.80
C THR A 267 -0.44 0.56 -16.29
N PHE A 268 -1.66 0.95 -15.90
CA PHE A 268 -2.25 2.26 -16.23
C PHE A 268 -1.40 3.46 -15.78
N MET A 269 -0.59 3.34 -14.71
CA MET A 269 0.26 4.43 -14.21
C MET A 269 1.68 4.40 -14.77
N VAL A 270 2.06 3.37 -15.54
CA VAL A 270 3.40 3.23 -16.10
C VAL A 270 3.54 4.09 -17.36
N PRO A 271 4.55 4.96 -17.48
CA PRO A 271 4.76 5.72 -18.71
C PRO A 271 4.89 4.84 -19.97
N PRO A 272 4.24 5.19 -21.09
CA PRO A 272 3.47 6.40 -21.35
C PRO A 272 1.96 6.31 -21.02
N ARG A 273 1.50 5.21 -20.42
CA ARG A 273 0.07 4.90 -20.19
C ARG A 273 -0.59 5.84 -19.18
N ASN A 274 0.20 6.41 -18.27
CA ASN A 274 -0.24 7.43 -17.34
C ASN A 274 -0.85 8.66 -18.06
N ALA A 275 -0.43 8.95 -19.29
CA ALA A 275 -0.90 10.12 -20.06
C ALA A 275 -2.02 9.80 -21.06
N ILE A 276 -2.53 8.56 -21.08
CA ILE A 276 -3.62 8.15 -21.97
C ILE A 276 -4.96 8.45 -21.31
N LEU A 277 -5.84 9.17 -22.04
CA LEU A 277 -7.13 9.63 -21.54
C LEU A 277 -7.02 10.23 -20.12
N ASP A 278 -7.95 9.93 -19.22
CA ASP A 278 -7.97 10.49 -17.87
C ASP A 278 -7.12 9.70 -16.86
N ASN A 279 -6.18 8.84 -17.31
CA ASN A 279 -5.32 8.08 -16.40
C ASN A 279 -4.50 9.00 -15.48
N ASP A 280 -4.00 10.13 -15.97
CA ASP A 280 -3.23 11.08 -15.15
C ASP A 280 -4.10 11.69 -14.04
N ARG A 281 -5.38 11.94 -14.34
CA ARG A 281 -6.36 12.40 -13.36
C ARG A 281 -6.69 11.32 -12.33
N LEU A 282 -6.82 10.06 -12.75
CA LEU A 282 -6.99 8.94 -11.81
C LEU A 282 -5.81 8.84 -10.84
N ILE A 283 -4.57 8.94 -11.33
CA ILE A 283 -3.36 8.91 -10.50
C ILE A 283 -3.36 10.08 -9.51
N SER A 284 -3.82 11.26 -9.93
CA SER A 284 -4.01 12.43 -9.05
C SER A 284 -5.03 12.18 -7.95
N ASN A 285 -6.21 11.66 -8.28
CA ASN A 285 -7.23 11.36 -7.28
C ASN A 285 -6.78 10.26 -6.30
N ILE A 286 -5.96 9.29 -6.75
CA ILE A 286 -5.33 8.29 -5.86
C ILE A 286 -4.32 8.97 -4.92
N ALA A 287 -3.54 9.92 -5.41
CA ALA A 287 -2.63 10.71 -4.57
C ALA A 287 -3.42 11.52 -3.52
N ASP A 288 -4.54 12.15 -3.88
CA ASP A 288 -5.42 12.81 -2.90
C ASP A 288 -5.93 11.83 -1.84
N PHE A 289 -6.38 10.65 -2.24
CA PHE A 289 -6.82 9.61 -1.31
C PHE A 289 -5.72 9.22 -0.29
N LEU A 290 -4.48 9.06 -0.77
CA LEU A 290 -3.33 8.68 0.07
C LEU A 290 -2.80 9.81 0.97
N THR A 291 -3.14 11.07 0.66
CA THR A 291 -2.60 12.25 1.35
C THR A 291 -3.62 13.02 2.19
N THR A 292 -4.85 12.53 2.26
CA THR A 292 -5.95 13.11 3.05
C THR A 292 -6.35 12.25 4.26
N GLY A 293 -5.54 11.24 4.61
CA GLY A 293 -5.73 10.46 5.82
C GLY A 293 -5.52 11.31 7.07
N GLN A 294 -6.46 11.26 8.03
CA GLN A 294 -6.31 11.90 9.34
C GLN A 294 -6.03 10.81 10.37
N ARG A 295 -4.79 10.30 10.40
CA ARG A 295 -4.41 9.26 11.35
C ARG A 295 -4.35 9.84 12.76
N THR A 296 -4.93 9.12 13.73
CA THR A 296 -4.80 9.44 15.14
C THR A 296 -3.63 8.66 15.73
N PHE A 297 -2.66 9.38 16.27
CA PHE A 297 -1.53 8.82 17.01
C PHE A 297 -1.85 8.76 18.51
N ASP A 298 -1.33 7.72 19.18
CA ASP A 298 -1.44 7.50 20.61
C ASP A 298 -0.06 7.42 21.28
N LEU A 299 0.00 7.24 22.61
CA LEU A 299 1.24 7.15 23.36
C LEU A 299 2.15 6.00 22.89
N GLY A 300 1.56 4.89 22.44
CA GLY A 300 2.29 3.76 21.87
C GLY A 300 2.97 4.09 20.53
N ASP A 301 2.56 5.21 19.92
CA ASP A 301 3.14 5.79 18.71
C ASP A 301 4.27 6.80 18.96
N PHE A 302 4.85 6.87 20.17
CA PHE A 302 6.04 7.71 20.39
C PHE A 302 7.17 7.40 19.38
N PRO A 303 7.85 8.42 18.82
CA PRO A 303 7.65 9.87 19.02
C PRO A 303 6.75 10.51 17.95
N TYR A 304 6.01 9.73 17.16
CA TYR A 304 5.38 10.19 15.91
C TYR A 304 4.19 11.12 16.11
N PHE A 305 3.58 11.12 17.30
CA PHE A 305 2.61 12.14 17.66
C PHE A 305 3.24 13.52 17.90
N LEU A 306 4.58 13.63 17.92
CA LEU A 306 5.27 14.92 18.02
C LEU A 306 5.61 15.44 16.62
N GLY A 307 5.45 16.74 16.41
CA GLY A 307 5.94 17.49 15.25
C GLY A 307 7.46 17.47 15.15
N ASP A 308 8.01 18.11 14.11
CA ASP A 308 9.45 18.05 13.84
C ASP A 308 10.30 18.92 14.78
N ASN A 309 9.70 19.95 15.35
CA ASN A 309 10.33 20.82 16.34
C ASN A 309 9.67 20.59 17.70
N VAL A 310 10.49 20.19 18.67
CA VAL A 310 10.02 19.79 20.00
C VAL A 310 10.79 20.53 21.09
N GLU A 311 10.06 21.13 22.02
CA GLU A 311 10.63 21.74 23.21
C GLU A 311 10.75 20.72 24.33
N ILE A 312 11.85 20.77 25.08
CA ILE A 312 12.03 19.97 26.29
C ILE A 312 11.98 20.93 27.48
N LEU A 313 10.89 20.85 28.25
CA LEU A 313 10.67 21.64 29.44
C LEU A 313 11.02 20.81 30.68
N LEU A 314 11.75 21.41 31.61
CA LEU A 314 12.20 20.74 32.84
C LEU A 314 11.46 21.33 34.04
N GLY A 315 10.86 20.48 34.86
CA GLY A 315 10.22 20.89 36.13
C GLY A 315 11.22 21.44 37.16
N SER A 316 12.49 21.04 37.05
CA SER A 316 13.55 21.56 37.90
C SER A 316 14.88 21.66 37.14
N SER A 317 15.76 22.56 37.59
CA SER A 317 17.11 22.69 37.03
C SER A 317 18.01 21.48 37.28
N THR A 318 17.65 20.60 38.23
CA THR A 318 18.45 19.40 38.52
C THR A 318 18.30 18.34 37.41
N LEU A 319 17.20 18.38 36.67
CA LEU A 319 16.90 17.47 35.56
C LEU A 319 17.65 17.81 34.25
N ILE A 320 18.65 18.70 34.27
CA ILE A 320 19.38 19.09 33.05
C ILE A 320 20.08 17.91 32.37
N GLY A 321 20.52 16.91 33.15
CA GLY A 321 21.09 15.67 32.62
C GLY A 321 20.05 14.87 31.84
N GLN A 322 18.86 14.68 32.41
CA GLN A 322 17.72 13.98 31.80
C GLN A 322 17.21 14.74 30.57
N GLY A 323 17.15 16.07 30.62
CA GLY A 323 16.82 16.90 29.46
C GLY A 323 17.79 16.71 28.30
N THR A 324 19.09 16.58 28.60
CA THR A 324 20.12 16.29 27.60
C THR A 324 19.95 14.89 27.01
N ALA A 325 19.63 13.89 27.84
CA ALA A 325 19.35 12.52 27.39
C ALA A 325 18.10 12.46 26.50
N ALA A 326 17.01 13.13 26.87
CA ALA A 326 15.80 13.23 26.06
C ALA A 326 16.07 13.91 24.71
N LYS A 327 16.89 14.97 24.70
CA LYS A 327 17.34 15.62 23.46
C LYS A 327 18.11 14.64 22.55
N ALA A 328 19.02 13.85 23.11
CA ALA A 328 19.77 12.85 22.36
C ALA A 328 18.85 11.76 21.78
N LEU A 329 17.89 11.28 22.57
CA LEU A 329 16.87 10.32 22.13
C LEU A 329 16.06 10.87 20.95
N LEU A 330 15.49 12.07 21.09
CA LEU A 330 14.70 12.71 20.03
C LEU A 330 15.53 12.98 18.77
N THR A 331 16.81 13.38 18.92
CA THR A 331 17.73 13.56 17.79
C THR A 331 17.96 12.23 17.05
N GLY A 332 18.16 11.13 17.78
CA GLY A 332 18.28 9.79 17.21
C GLY A 332 17.01 9.31 16.50
N LEU A 333 15.86 9.89 16.83
CA LEU A 333 14.56 9.66 16.20
C LEU A 333 14.21 10.73 15.15
N HIS A 334 15.19 11.51 14.69
CA HIS A 334 15.04 12.55 13.66
C HIS A 334 14.11 13.71 14.03
N LYS A 335 13.98 14.01 15.33
CA LYS A 335 13.25 15.19 15.82
C LYS A 335 14.22 16.30 16.25
N ASN A 336 13.98 17.52 15.77
CA ASN A 336 14.74 18.69 16.20
C ASN A 336 14.24 19.09 17.59
N SER A 337 15.13 19.15 18.58
CA SER A 337 14.74 19.48 19.93
C SER A 337 15.64 20.46 20.65
N ARG A 338 15.03 21.29 21.50
CA ARG A 338 15.72 22.30 22.33
C ARG A 338 15.21 22.26 23.77
N ILE A 339 16.12 22.42 24.73
CA ILE A 339 15.76 22.58 26.14
C ILE A 339 15.40 24.04 26.37
N VAL A 340 14.25 24.29 26.99
CA VAL A 340 13.72 25.62 27.26
C VAL A 340 13.43 25.82 28.74
N GLY A 341 13.48 27.07 29.20
CA GLY A 341 13.15 27.45 30.58
C GLY A 341 11.70 27.93 30.77
N SER A 342 10.94 28.08 29.68
CA SER A 342 9.55 28.51 29.69
C SER A 342 8.82 27.86 28.53
N GLU A 343 7.57 27.48 28.75
CA GLU A 343 6.72 26.81 27.77
C GLU A 343 6.30 27.74 26.61
N ASP A 344 6.46 27.30 25.37
CA ASP A 344 5.81 27.89 24.20
C ASP A 344 4.52 27.12 23.86
N ILE A 345 3.38 27.81 23.94
CA ILE A 345 2.05 27.21 23.70
C ILE A 345 1.79 26.82 22.24
N ALA A 346 2.67 27.21 21.31
CA ALA A 346 2.56 26.91 19.89
C ALA A 346 3.50 25.78 19.42
N GLN A 347 4.28 25.17 20.33
CA GLN A 347 5.23 24.11 19.99
C GLN A 347 4.96 22.84 20.78
N ASP A 348 5.18 21.70 20.13
CA ASP A 348 5.10 20.41 20.79
C ASP A 348 6.13 20.33 21.92
N THR A 349 5.71 19.81 23.08
CA THR A 349 6.50 19.90 24.32
C THR A 349 6.65 18.52 24.95
N VAL A 350 7.88 18.15 25.29
CA VAL A 350 8.20 17.07 26.23
C VAL A 350 8.52 17.68 27.59
N TYR A 351 7.67 17.44 28.58
CA TYR A 351 7.90 17.84 29.97
C TYR A 351 8.57 16.71 30.75
N LEU A 352 9.68 17.01 31.42
CA LEU A 352 10.35 16.11 32.35
C LEU A 352 10.29 16.71 33.75
N GLY A 353 9.67 16.01 34.69
CA GLY A 353 9.55 16.48 36.08
C GLY A 353 9.56 15.33 37.08
N LEU A 354 9.82 15.63 38.34
CA LEU A 354 9.58 14.68 39.44
C LEU A 354 8.11 14.75 39.87
N TYR A 355 7.64 13.77 40.65
CA TYR A 355 6.27 13.81 41.18
C TYR A 355 5.98 15.05 42.04
N GLN A 356 7.00 15.66 42.64
CA GLN A 356 6.88 16.93 43.34
C GLN A 356 6.60 18.12 42.39
N ASP A 357 6.98 18.01 41.13
CA ASP A 357 6.78 19.01 40.07
C ASP A 357 5.48 18.76 39.29
N ALA A 358 4.62 17.86 39.79
CA ALA A 358 3.36 17.48 39.12
C ALA A 358 2.34 18.64 39.05
N SER A 359 2.48 19.64 39.94
CA SER A 359 1.64 20.86 39.91
C SER A 359 1.76 21.62 38.60
N ASP A 360 2.93 21.58 37.97
CA ASP A 360 3.23 22.35 36.75
C ASP A 360 2.47 21.81 35.54
N VAL A 361 2.08 20.54 35.60
CA VAL A 361 1.35 19.82 34.55
C VAL A 361 -0.03 19.34 35.00
N ALA A 362 -0.56 19.89 36.12
CA ALA A 362 -1.83 19.46 36.72
C ALA A 362 -2.99 19.48 35.73
N GLN A 363 -3.06 20.49 34.85
CA GLN A 363 -4.08 20.60 33.80
C GLN A 363 -4.15 19.37 32.88
N TYR A 364 -3.02 18.75 32.56
CA TYR A 364 -2.96 17.58 31.70
C TYR A 364 -3.29 16.29 32.47
N LEU A 365 -2.86 16.22 33.73
CA LEU A 365 -3.13 15.09 34.63
C LEU A 365 -4.62 14.98 34.95
N GLU A 366 -5.27 16.10 35.30
CA GLU A 366 -6.67 16.14 35.72
C GLU A 366 -7.64 15.72 34.60
N VAL A 367 -7.38 16.15 33.36
CA VAL A 367 -8.18 15.76 32.17
C VAL A 367 -8.17 14.24 31.97
N ASN A 368 -7.09 13.57 32.36
CA ASN A 368 -6.94 12.12 32.26
C ASN A 368 -7.30 11.38 33.57
N GLY A 369 -7.87 12.08 34.55
CA GLY A 369 -8.25 11.50 35.84
C GLY A 369 -7.07 11.06 36.70
N ILE A 370 -5.86 11.53 36.41
CA ILE A 370 -4.64 11.18 37.15
C ILE A 370 -4.47 12.12 38.33
N ARG A 371 -4.14 11.57 39.50
CA ARG A 371 -3.80 12.37 40.69
C ARG A 371 -2.49 11.90 41.28
N VAL A 372 -1.57 12.84 41.46
CA VAL A 372 -0.29 12.63 42.13
C VAL A 372 -0.40 13.21 43.54
N GLY A 373 -0.69 12.35 44.51
CA GLY A 373 -0.83 12.71 45.94
C GLY A 373 0.17 11.91 46.76
N ASP A 374 -0.26 11.35 47.90
CA ASP A 374 0.56 10.36 48.66
C ASP A 374 0.76 9.05 47.89
N SER A 375 -0.19 8.72 47.01
CA SER A 375 -0.12 7.64 46.03
C SER A 375 -0.32 8.19 44.61
N LEU A 376 0.11 7.42 43.62
CA LEU A 376 -0.23 7.66 42.22
C LEU A 376 -1.58 6.99 41.93
N ARG A 377 -2.59 7.80 41.61
CA ARG A 377 -3.92 7.33 41.23
C ARG A 377 -4.15 7.54 39.74
N THR A 378 -4.58 6.47 39.07
CA THR A 378 -5.03 6.54 37.68
C THR A 378 -6.40 5.85 37.58
N PRO A 379 -7.23 6.17 36.57
CA PRO A 379 -8.49 5.45 36.36
C PRO A 379 -8.27 4.04 35.79
N PHE A 380 -7.04 3.70 35.38
CA PHE A 380 -6.69 2.46 34.67
C PHE A 380 -6.00 1.43 35.56
N THR A 381 -5.50 1.84 36.73
CA THR A 381 -4.78 0.99 37.67
C THR A 381 -5.31 1.18 39.09
N PRO A 382 -5.13 0.21 40.00
CA PRO A 382 -5.24 0.45 41.44
C PRO A 382 -4.31 1.59 41.89
N ASP A 383 -4.52 2.11 43.10
CA ASP A 383 -3.59 3.05 43.74
C ASP A 383 -2.18 2.45 43.80
N LEU A 384 -1.19 3.17 43.25
CA LEU A 384 0.20 2.74 43.19
C LEU A 384 1.06 3.54 44.16
N ASP A 385 2.09 2.89 44.71
CA ASP A 385 3.15 3.61 45.41
C ASP A 385 3.93 4.46 44.40
N LYS A 386 4.20 5.72 44.75
CA LYS A 386 5.05 6.60 43.94
C LYS A 386 6.48 6.07 43.91
N LYS A 387 6.93 5.43 44.99
CA LYS A 387 8.30 4.99 45.13
C LYS A 387 8.67 3.93 44.10
N GLY A 388 9.72 4.19 43.32
CA GLY A 388 10.15 3.28 42.25
C GLY A 388 9.11 3.15 41.12
N SER A 389 8.35 4.22 40.86
CA SER A 389 7.42 4.29 39.75
C SER A 389 7.71 5.49 38.85
N GLY A 390 7.24 5.39 37.61
CA GLY A 390 7.22 6.46 36.64
C GLY A 390 5.90 6.50 35.88
N LEU A 391 5.51 7.70 35.47
CA LEU A 391 4.29 7.97 34.72
C LEU A 391 4.67 8.65 33.41
N MET A 392 4.10 8.16 32.32
CA MET A 392 4.13 8.85 31.03
C MET A 392 2.70 9.16 30.60
N LEU A 393 2.46 10.40 30.20
CA LEU A 393 1.16 10.88 29.75
C LEU A 393 1.33 11.61 28.43
N PHE A 394 0.56 11.20 27.43
CA PHE A 394 0.41 11.94 26.18
C PHE A 394 -0.91 12.71 26.19
N HIS A 395 -0.84 14.02 26.05
CA HIS A 395 -1.98 14.90 25.86
C HIS A 395 -1.98 15.46 24.43
N LYS A 396 -3.06 15.17 23.70
CA LYS A 396 -3.30 15.72 22.36
C LYS A 396 -4.11 17.01 22.47
N GLY A 397 -3.49 18.14 22.14
CA GLY A 397 -4.15 19.43 22.02
C GLY A 397 -4.57 19.73 20.58
N PRO A 398 -5.41 20.77 20.37
CA PRO A 398 -5.81 21.21 19.04
C PRO A 398 -4.65 21.87 18.26
N ASP A 399 -3.74 22.56 18.96
CA ASP A 399 -2.65 23.33 18.35
C ASP A 399 -1.27 22.70 18.56
N ARG A 400 -1.11 21.85 19.58
CA ARG A 400 0.15 21.16 19.91
C ARG A 400 -0.08 19.89 20.73
N ASN A 401 0.94 19.06 20.76
CA ASN A 401 1.02 17.84 21.55
C ASN A 401 1.93 18.03 22.77
N VAL A 402 1.51 17.50 23.92
CA VAL A 402 2.28 17.56 25.16
C VAL A 402 2.55 16.16 25.66
N PHE A 403 3.83 15.82 25.84
CA PHE A 403 4.28 14.56 26.39
C PHE A 403 4.90 14.76 27.76
N VAL A 404 4.25 14.25 28.80
CA VAL A 404 4.66 14.43 30.19
C VAL A 404 5.32 13.15 30.68
N ILE A 405 6.51 13.27 31.25
CA ILE A 405 7.22 12.19 31.95
C ILE A 405 7.44 12.63 33.39
N LEU A 406 6.81 11.92 34.34
CA LEU A 406 6.96 12.14 35.78
C LEU A 406 7.58 10.93 36.48
N GLY A 407 8.59 11.16 37.31
CA GLY A 407 9.29 10.12 38.03
C GLY A 407 9.41 10.39 39.53
N ASP A 408 9.68 9.33 40.29
CA ASP A 408 10.00 9.45 41.71
C ASP A 408 11.34 10.14 41.94
N THR A 409 12.35 9.78 41.15
CA THR A 409 13.71 10.30 41.23
C THR A 409 14.27 10.66 39.86
N GLU A 410 15.40 11.37 39.85
CA GLU A 410 16.17 11.63 38.62
C GLU A 410 16.56 10.33 37.89
N GLY A 411 16.85 9.26 38.65
CA GLY A 411 17.12 7.93 38.11
C GLY A 411 15.89 7.32 37.44
N SER A 412 14.71 7.47 38.05
CA SER A 412 13.44 7.01 37.48
C SER A 412 13.15 7.62 36.11
N ILE A 413 13.48 8.91 35.92
CA ILE A 413 13.35 9.57 34.62
C ILE A 413 14.34 8.99 33.60
N THR A 414 15.59 8.76 33.99
CA THR A 414 16.60 8.15 33.12
C THR A 414 16.15 6.77 32.64
N ASP A 415 15.70 5.90 33.55
CA ASP A 415 15.22 4.56 33.21
C ASP A 415 14.03 4.60 32.25
N MET A 416 13.14 5.59 32.44
CA MET A 416 11.99 5.82 31.57
C MET A 416 12.40 6.29 30.17
N LEU A 417 13.40 7.17 30.04
CA LEU A 417 13.94 7.58 28.75
C LEU A 417 14.63 6.43 28.02
N ASP A 418 15.36 5.58 28.76
CA ASP A 418 15.98 4.37 28.21
C ASP A 418 14.92 3.37 27.73
N GLN A 419 13.84 3.20 28.50
CA GLN A 419 12.70 2.38 28.09
C GLN A 419 12.02 2.92 26.84
N LEU A 420 11.80 4.25 26.72
CA LEU A 420 11.23 4.91 25.54
C LEU A 420 12.07 4.68 24.27
N GLY A 421 13.39 4.61 24.41
CA GLY A 421 14.30 4.25 23.33
C GLY A 421 14.20 2.80 22.87
N SER A 422 13.43 1.96 23.58
CA SER A 422 13.28 0.53 23.33
C SER A 422 11.82 0.13 23.07
N SER A 423 11.60 -1.09 22.56
CA SER A 423 10.25 -1.65 22.47
C SER A 423 9.62 -1.98 23.82
N ALA A 424 10.41 -2.02 24.91
CA ALA A 424 9.97 -2.37 26.25
C ALA A 424 9.00 -1.34 26.86
N PHE A 425 9.09 -0.08 26.44
CA PHE A 425 8.17 0.99 26.87
C PHE A 425 6.69 0.63 26.64
N ARG A 426 6.37 -0.22 25.65
CA ARG A 426 4.96 -0.60 25.42
C ARG A 426 4.38 -1.49 26.51
N ALA A 427 5.21 -2.21 27.27
CA ALA A 427 4.74 -3.10 28.31
C ALA A 427 4.10 -2.36 29.50
N GLY A 428 4.40 -1.07 29.67
CA GLY A 428 3.82 -0.23 30.72
C GLY A 428 2.59 0.57 30.29
N LEU A 429 2.10 0.45 29.05
CA LEU A 429 0.90 1.18 28.61
C LEU A 429 -0.35 0.62 29.30
N VAL A 430 -1.12 1.51 29.93
CA VAL A 430 -2.39 1.18 30.61
C VAL A 430 -3.61 1.75 29.89
N SER A 431 -3.38 2.72 28.99
CA SER A 431 -4.35 3.22 28.02
C SER A 431 -3.62 3.82 26.80
N ASP A 432 -4.38 4.30 25.81
CA ASP A 432 -3.84 4.98 24.62
C ASP A 432 -3.05 6.25 24.98
N PHE A 433 -3.30 6.86 26.14
CA PHE A 433 -2.68 8.14 26.53
C PHE A 433 -1.80 8.03 27.77
N VAL A 434 -1.83 6.91 28.50
CA VAL A 434 -1.18 6.77 29.80
C VAL A 434 -0.37 5.49 29.88
N GLY A 435 0.88 5.63 30.31
CA GLY A 435 1.76 4.52 30.66
C GLY A 435 2.25 4.66 32.10
N VAL A 436 2.34 3.53 32.79
CA VAL A 436 2.85 3.45 34.16
C VAL A 436 3.95 2.40 34.22
N TYR A 437 5.09 2.81 34.74
CA TYR A 437 6.35 2.08 34.68
C TYR A 437 6.88 1.81 36.08
N ARG A 438 7.49 0.65 36.25
CA ARG A 438 8.28 0.35 37.44
C ARG A 438 9.73 0.76 37.16
N THR A 439 10.29 1.59 38.02
CA THR A 439 11.69 2.03 37.95
C THR A 439 12.46 1.40 39.11
N PRO A 440 13.57 0.69 38.85
CA PRO A 440 14.35 -0.02 39.87
C PRO A 440 14.79 0.79 41.09
#